data_AF-A0A387GZP4-F1
#
_entry.id   AF-A0A387GZP4-F1
#
_cell.length_a   1.000
_cell.length_b   1.000
_cell.length_c   1.000
_cell.angle_alpha   90.00
_cell.angle_beta   90.00
_cell.angle_gamma   90.00
#
_symmetry.space_group_name_H-M   'P 1'
#
loop_
_entity.id
_entity.type
_entity.pdbx_description
1 polymer ?
#
loop_
_entity_poly.entity_id
_entity_poly.type
_entity_poly.pdbx_seq_one_letter_code
_entity_poly.pdbx_strand_id
1 'polypeptide(L)'
;MARKTAIIVGNGKLERDLSGIVDDAQFVMRFNEPNLAGGMSGERTDMIMLAASSKVLYRRLIDPDFLDNAALKAAKVLMLAYHPNIIRKYHPRPNIFQRLQGRRTDWTMEAIERMGSAGKEIRIMPPQTYIDGCNELGIAGRRMREVFPSTGFLGIGYTLATFPVSEWDVKLCGFGWEGWKRHDWQNERAWVESKIANGRVTWLT
;
A
#
# COMPACT_ATOMS: atom_id res chain seq x y z
N MET A 1 24.75 11.22 14.50
CA MET A 1 24.08 9.90 14.65
C MET A 1 23.71 9.40 13.26
N ALA A 2 23.75 8.09 13.02
CA ALA A 2 23.27 7.55 11.75
C ALA A 2 21.76 7.78 11.59
N ARG A 3 21.29 8.03 10.36
CA ARG A 3 19.86 8.15 10.06
C ARG A 3 19.15 6.81 10.31
N LYS A 4 17.89 6.86 10.74
CA LYS A 4 17.01 5.68 10.84
C LYS A 4 16.67 5.17 9.44
N THR A 5 16.42 3.89 9.29
CA THR A 5 16.04 3.28 8.01
C THR A 5 14.57 2.92 7.99
N ALA A 6 13.86 3.38 6.96
CA ALA A 6 12.51 2.95 6.62
C ALA A 6 12.56 2.16 5.32
N ILE A 7 12.05 0.93 5.30
CA ILE A 7 12.01 0.07 4.12
C ILE A 7 10.57 -0.14 3.69
N ILE A 8 10.33 0.12 2.41
CA ILE A 8 9.04 -0.09 1.78
C ILE A 8 9.18 -1.29 0.85
N VAL A 9 8.44 -2.36 1.16
CA VAL A 9 8.52 -3.65 0.47
C VAL A 9 7.27 -3.82 -0.40
N GLY A 10 7.44 -3.72 -1.71
CA GLY A 10 6.42 -4.09 -2.68
C GLY A 10 6.28 -5.62 -2.80
N ASN A 11 5.25 -6.06 -3.53
CA ASN A 11 4.94 -7.50 -3.70
C ASN A 11 5.59 -8.15 -4.93
N GLY A 12 6.47 -7.41 -5.63
CA GLY A 12 7.24 -7.91 -6.76
C GLY A 12 8.39 -8.80 -6.33
N LYS A 13 9.01 -9.45 -7.31
CA LYS A 13 10.15 -10.36 -7.11
C LYS A 13 11.35 -9.62 -6.49
N LEU A 14 12.06 -10.30 -5.60
CA LEU A 14 13.38 -9.90 -5.11
C LEU A 14 14.46 -10.71 -5.82
N GLU A 15 15.54 -10.04 -6.24
CA GLU A 15 16.66 -10.69 -6.94
C GLU A 15 17.69 -11.31 -5.99
N ARG A 16 17.68 -10.92 -4.72
CA ARG A 16 18.52 -11.53 -3.66
C ARG A 16 17.81 -11.50 -2.32
N ASP A 17 18.38 -12.22 -1.35
CA ASP A 17 17.91 -12.20 0.03
C ASP A 17 18.23 -10.84 0.68
N LEU A 18 17.17 -10.19 1.15
CA LEU A 18 17.18 -8.90 1.84
C LEU A 18 16.70 -9.02 3.29
N SER A 19 16.41 -10.22 3.77
CA SER A 19 15.75 -10.49 5.05
C SER A 19 16.38 -9.78 6.23
N GLY A 20 17.67 -10.00 6.48
CA GLY A 20 18.39 -9.35 7.59
C GLY A 20 18.36 -7.83 7.50
N ILE A 21 18.45 -7.26 6.29
CA ILE A 21 18.40 -5.80 6.11
C ILE A 21 16.99 -5.27 6.40
N VAL A 22 15.95 -6.01 6.00
CA VAL A 22 14.56 -5.65 6.27
C VAL A 22 14.25 -5.74 7.75
N ASP A 23 14.69 -6.80 8.42
CA ASP A 23 14.38 -7.05 9.83
C ASP A 23 15.13 -6.10 10.78
N ASP A 24 16.33 -5.65 10.39
CA ASP A 24 17.13 -4.67 11.15
C ASP A 24 16.64 -3.21 10.98
N ALA A 25 15.78 -2.93 10.00
CA ALA A 25 15.26 -1.58 9.77
C ALA A 25 14.39 -1.08 10.93
N GLN A 26 14.30 0.24 11.08
CA GLN A 26 13.49 0.84 12.16
C GLN A 26 12.01 0.95 11.80
N PHE A 27 11.67 0.82 10.52
CA PHE A 27 10.30 0.80 10.03
C PHE A 27 10.18 -0.01 8.74
N VAL A 28 9.18 -0.89 8.65
CA VAL A 28 8.84 -1.65 7.44
C VAL A 28 7.37 -1.49 7.07
N MET A 29 7.11 -1.03 5.84
CA MET A 29 5.78 -0.99 5.23
C MET A 29 5.62 -2.05 4.16
N ARG A 30 4.47 -2.72 4.16
CA ARG A 30 4.06 -3.70 3.15
C ARG A 30 2.66 -3.40 2.59
N PHE A 31 2.24 -4.12 1.55
CA PHE A 31 0.99 -3.82 0.84
C PHE A 31 0.08 -5.03 0.66
N ASN A 32 -1.21 -4.82 0.90
CA ASN A 32 -2.28 -5.79 0.64
C ASN A 32 -1.99 -7.15 1.28
N GLU A 33 -1.68 -8.14 0.45
CA GLU A 33 -1.24 -9.47 0.86
C GLU A 33 0.25 -9.63 0.54
N PRO A 34 1.14 -9.20 1.45
CA PRO A 34 2.56 -9.42 1.26
C PRO A 34 2.86 -10.93 1.33
N ASN A 35 3.62 -11.41 0.35
CA ASN A 35 4.09 -12.77 0.34
C ASN A 35 5.41 -12.87 1.11
N LEU A 36 5.34 -13.39 2.34
CA LEU A 36 6.53 -13.70 3.14
C LEU A 36 7.09 -15.11 2.84
N ALA A 37 6.38 -15.90 2.03
CA ALA A 37 6.86 -17.23 1.67
C ALA A 37 8.16 -17.12 0.87
N GLY A 38 9.19 -17.82 1.33
CA GLY A 38 10.55 -17.76 0.77
C GLY A 38 11.52 -16.91 1.59
N GLY A 39 11.07 -16.15 2.59
CA GLY A 39 11.93 -15.50 3.59
C GLY A 39 12.77 -14.32 3.07
N MET A 40 12.97 -14.17 1.76
CA MET A 40 13.89 -13.19 1.15
C MET A 40 13.61 -11.72 1.48
N SER A 41 12.43 -11.40 2.01
CA SER A 41 12.05 -10.03 2.37
C SER A 41 11.96 -9.80 3.87
N GLY A 42 12.39 -10.76 4.70
CA GLY A 42 12.27 -10.69 6.16
C GLY A 42 10.83 -10.80 6.63
N GLU A 43 10.64 -10.74 7.95
CA GLU A 43 9.33 -10.89 8.59
C GLU A 43 8.82 -9.59 9.23
N ARG A 44 9.73 -8.66 9.52
CA ARG A 44 9.38 -7.37 10.10
C ARG A 44 8.34 -6.67 9.25
N THR A 45 7.27 -6.26 9.92
CA THR A 45 6.16 -5.55 9.32
C THR A 45 5.59 -4.62 10.38
N ASP A 46 5.83 -3.32 10.27
CA ASP A 46 5.30 -2.32 11.20
C ASP A 46 3.92 -1.83 10.75
N MET A 47 3.74 -1.68 9.43
CA MET A 47 2.50 -1.21 8.80
C MET A 47 2.17 -2.00 7.54
N ILE A 48 0.88 -2.29 7.33
CA ILE A 48 0.38 -2.75 6.03
C ILE A 48 -0.61 -1.73 5.47
N MET A 49 -0.37 -1.30 4.24
CA MET A 49 -1.31 -0.48 3.49
C MET A 49 -2.23 -1.35 2.62
N LEU A 50 -3.54 -1.21 2.79
CA LEU A 50 -4.58 -2.05 2.19
C LEU A 50 -5.50 -1.22 1.28
N ALA A 51 -5.87 -1.79 0.13
CA ALA A 51 -6.94 -1.25 -0.70
C ALA A 51 -8.31 -1.81 -0.27
N ALA A 52 -9.06 -1.02 0.51
CA ALA A 52 -10.43 -1.34 0.92
C ALA A 52 -11.42 -1.46 -0.25
N SER A 53 -11.04 -0.97 -1.43
CA SER A 53 -11.83 -1.11 -2.65
C SER A 53 -11.55 -2.38 -3.45
N SER A 54 -10.59 -3.20 -3.02
CA SER A 54 -10.13 -4.35 -3.78
C SER A 54 -11.00 -5.59 -3.53
N LYS A 55 -11.19 -6.40 -4.59
CA LYS A 55 -11.80 -7.74 -4.47
C LYS A 55 -10.92 -8.68 -3.64
N VAL A 56 -9.61 -8.42 -3.63
CA VAL A 56 -8.60 -9.18 -2.87
C VAL A 56 -8.89 -9.03 -1.38
N LEU A 57 -8.97 -7.81 -0.87
CA LEU A 57 -9.32 -7.59 0.54
C LEU A 57 -10.66 -8.21 0.90
N TYR A 58 -11.69 -8.07 0.05
CA TYR A 58 -12.97 -8.73 0.29
C TYR A 58 -12.84 -10.24 0.50
N ARG A 59 -12.15 -10.94 -0.41
CA ARG A 59 -11.95 -12.40 -0.31
C ARG A 59 -11.26 -12.79 1.00
N ARG A 60 -10.33 -11.96 1.46
CA ARG A 60 -9.67 -12.18 2.74
C ARG A 60 -10.56 -11.85 3.93
N LEU A 61 -11.37 -10.79 3.86
CA LEU A 61 -12.33 -10.45 4.92
C LEU A 61 -13.42 -11.50 5.12
N ILE A 62 -13.56 -12.51 4.25
CA ILE A 62 -14.45 -13.67 4.47
C ILE A 62 -13.68 -14.96 4.78
N ASP A 63 -12.36 -14.97 4.61
CA ASP A 63 -11.49 -16.12 4.88
C ASP A 63 -11.21 -16.19 6.39
N PRO A 64 -11.55 -17.27 7.10
CA PRO A 64 -11.31 -17.38 8.55
C PRO A 64 -9.83 -17.18 8.90
N ASP A 65 -8.91 -17.63 8.05
CA ASP A 65 -7.46 -17.63 8.29
C ASP A 65 -6.80 -16.31 7.84
N PHE A 66 -7.59 -15.28 7.58
CA PHE A 66 -7.07 -13.99 7.11
C PHE A 66 -6.00 -13.41 8.04
N LEU A 67 -6.33 -13.39 9.33
CA LEU A 67 -5.46 -12.88 10.38
C LEU A 67 -4.29 -13.83 10.67
N ASP A 68 -4.30 -15.03 10.09
CA ASP A 68 -3.21 -15.98 10.27
C ASP A 68 -1.95 -15.69 9.46
N ASN A 69 -2.06 -14.79 8.47
CA ASN A 69 -0.92 -14.31 7.70
C ASN A 69 0.13 -13.64 8.60
N ALA A 70 1.38 -14.09 8.51
CA ALA A 70 2.49 -13.62 9.35
C ALA A 70 2.70 -12.11 9.32
N ALA A 71 2.60 -11.47 8.14
CA ALA A 71 2.76 -10.02 8.04
C ALA A 71 1.63 -9.28 8.77
N LEU A 72 0.38 -9.76 8.63
CA LEU A 72 -0.77 -9.21 9.33
C LEU A 72 -0.69 -9.42 10.85
N LYS A 73 -0.14 -10.55 11.30
CA LYS A 73 0.16 -10.78 12.73
C LYS A 73 1.19 -9.77 13.24
N ALA A 74 2.29 -9.58 12.51
CA ALA A 74 3.38 -8.68 12.90
C ALA A 74 2.96 -7.19 12.87
N ALA A 75 2.16 -6.79 11.88
CA ALA A 75 1.75 -5.40 11.71
C ALA A 75 0.94 -4.88 12.91
N LYS A 76 1.34 -3.72 13.45
CA LYS A 76 0.57 -3.01 14.48
C LYS A 76 -0.46 -2.09 13.86
N VAL A 77 -0.10 -1.47 12.74
CA VAL A 77 -0.95 -0.50 12.03
C VAL A 77 -1.40 -1.05 10.69
N LEU A 78 -2.69 -0.92 10.41
CA LEU A 78 -3.27 -1.20 9.10
C LEU A 78 -3.83 0.09 8.54
N MET A 79 -3.32 0.50 7.38
CA MET A 79 -3.69 1.75 6.73
C MET A 79 -4.54 1.50 5.50
N LEU A 80 -5.76 2.03 5.47
CA LEU A 80 -6.61 1.99 4.29
C LEU A 80 -6.21 3.11 3.33
N ALA A 81 -5.75 2.73 2.13
CA ALA A 81 -5.16 3.64 1.15
C ALA A 81 -6.15 4.65 0.57
N TYR A 82 -7.43 4.30 0.48
CA TYR A 82 -8.46 5.19 -0.04
C TYR A 82 -9.48 5.49 1.04
N HIS A 83 -9.73 6.77 1.26
CA HIS A 83 -10.86 7.20 2.06
C HIS A 83 -12.19 6.73 1.42
N PRO A 84 -13.22 6.33 2.19
CA PRO A 84 -14.53 5.92 1.65
C PRO A 84 -15.15 6.93 0.68
N ASN A 85 -14.98 8.23 0.94
CA ASN A 85 -15.41 9.29 0.01
C ASN A 85 -14.71 9.22 -1.36
N ILE A 86 -13.43 8.86 -1.41
CA ILE A 86 -12.69 8.65 -2.66
C ILE A 86 -13.22 7.42 -3.38
N ILE A 87 -13.45 6.32 -2.65
CA ILE A 87 -14.03 5.09 -3.20
C ILE A 87 -15.40 5.39 -3.81
N ARG A 88 -16.31 6.00 -3.04
CA ARG A 88 -17.65 6.38 -3.47
C ARG A 88 -17.66 7.30 -4.69
N LYS A 89 -16.74 8.26 -4.75
CA LYS A 89 -16.71 9.29 -5.80
C LYS A 89 -16.09 8.77 -7.09
N TYR A 90 -14.97 8.04 -7.01
CA TYR A 90 -14.12 7.75 -8.17
C TYR A 90 -14.10 6.28 -8.58
N HIS A 91 -14.25 5.33 -7.66
CA HIS A 91 -14.08 3.93 -7.99
C HIS A 91 -15.28 3.36 -8.79
N PRO A 92 -15.03 2.33 -9.62
CA PRO A 92 -16.08 1.70 -10.42
C PRO A 92 -17.15 1.08 -9.55
N ARG A 93 -18.41 1.37 -9.85
CA ARG A 93 -19.55 0.79 -9.12
C ARG A 93 -20.02 -0.49 -9.81
N PRO A 94 -20.33 -1.55 -9.04
CA PRO A 94 -21.03 -2.69 -9.59
C PRO A 94 -22.38 -2.26 -10.15
N ASN A 95 -22.79 -2.88 -11.25
CA ASN A 95 -24.12 -2.68 -11.80
C ASN A 95 -25.20 -3.26 -10.87
N ILE A 96 -26.48 -3.00 -11.15
CA ILE A 96 -27.59 -3.41 -10.28
C ILE A 96 -27.62 -4.92 -10.03
N PHE A 97 -27.40 -5.75 -11.06
CA PHE A 97 -27.37 -7.21 -10.93
C PHE A 97 -26.21 -7.69 -10.05
N GLN A 98 -25.02 -7.10 -10.21
CA GLN A 98 -23.87 -7.41 -9.36
C GLN A 98 -24.11 -7.01 -7.90
N ARG A 99 -24.80 -5.90 -7.65
CA ARG A 99 -25.17 -5.47 -6.29
C ARG A 99 -26.16 -6.44 -5.65
N LEU A 100 -27.13 -6.95 -6.41
CA LEU A 100 -28.08 -7.97 -5.93
C LEU A 100 -27.36 -9.27 -5.57
N GLN A 101 -26.25 -9.59 -6.23
CA GLN A 101 -25.35 -10.70 -5.87
C GLN A 101 -24.39 -10.36 -4.70
N GLY A 102 -24.64 -9.26 -3.98
CA GLY A 102 -23.85 -8.86 -2.82
C GLY A 102 -22.52 -8.17 -3.14
N ARG A 103 -22.22 -7.88 -4.41
CA ARG A 103 -20.95 -7.20 -4.77
C ARG A 103 -20.96 -5.75 -4.28
N ARG A 104 -19.92 -5.39 -3.52
CA ARG A 104 -19.62 -4.02 -3.06
C ARG A 104 -18.31 -3.51 -3.65
N THR A 105 -18.15 -2.19 -3.68
CA THR A 105 -16.89 -1.51 -4.07
C THR A 105 -16.11 -1.02 -2.86
N ASP A 106 -16.73 -0.96 -1.69
CA ASP A 106 -16.15 -0.39 -0.49
C ASP A 106 -16.32 -1.40 0.65
N TRP A 107 -15.19 -1.81 1.23
CA TRP A 107 -15.10 -2.73 2.36
C TRP A 107 -14.46 -2.07 3.57
N THR A 108 -14.44 -0.74 3.63
CA THR A 108 -13.76 0.00 4.69
C THR A 108 -14.34 -0.34 6.07
N MET A 109 -15.67 -0.40 6.22
CA MET A 109 -16.29 -0.67 7.52
C MET A 109 -16.02 -2.09 7.98
N GLU A 110 -16.16 -3.07 7.09
CA GLU A 110 -15.87 -4.48 7.36
C GLU A 110 -14.39 -4.69 7.71
N ALA A 111 -13.48 -3.97 7.04
CA ALA A 111 -12.06 -3.98 7.37
C ALA A 111 -11.80 -3.39 8.76
N ILE A 112 -12.43 -2.27 9.11
CA ILE A 112 -12.31 -1.66 10.45
C ILE A 112 -12.81 -2.61 11.53
N GLU A 113 -13.99 -3.21 11.34
CA GLU A 113 -14.59 -4.10 12.33
C GLU A 113 -13.73 -5.35 12.52
N ARG A 114 -13.39 -6.04 11.42
CA ARG A 114 -12.66 -7.31 11.49
C ARG A 114 -11.25 -7.14 12.03
N MET A 115 -10.53 -6.12 11.57
CA MET A 115 -9.15 -5.88 11.99
C MET A 115 -9.06 -5.18 13.35
N GLY A 116 -10.00 -4.29 13.66
CA GLY A 116 -10.10 -3.65 14.97
C GLY A 116 -10.41 -4.66 16.07
N SER A 117 -11.28 -5.64 15.80
CA SER A 117 -11.56 -6.76 16.72
C SER A 117 -10.33 -7.64 16.97
N ALA A 118 -9.36 -7.63 16.05
CA ALA A 118 -8.07 -8.31 16.21
C ALA A 118 -7.01 -7.46 16.94
N GLY A 119 -7.40 -6.32 17.54
CA GLY A 119 -6.52 -5.44 18.29
C GLY A 119 -5.56 -4.60 17.43
N LYS A 120 -5.83 -4.47 16.13
CA LYS A 120 -5.00 -3.67 15.21
C LYS A 120 -5.40 -2.21 15.26
N GLU A 121 -4.41 -1.32 15.19
CA GLU A 121 -4.67 0.10 14.98
C GLU A 121 -5.05 0.32 13.51
N ILE A 122 -6.25 0.87 13.28
CA ILE A 122 -6.74 1.14 11.92
C ILE A 122 -6.62 2.62 11.62
N ARG A 123 -5.94 2.95 10.52
CA ARG A 123 -5.83 4.30 9.98
C ARG A 123 -6.43 4.37 8.59
N ILE A 124 -6.96 5.52 8.22
CA ILE A 124 -7.49 5.78 6.87
C ILE A 124 -6.77 7.00 6.34
N MET A 125 -6.25 6.91 5.12
CA MET A 125 -5.63 8.07 4.51
C MET A 125 -6.67 9.18 4.29
N PRO A 126 -6.32 10.46 4.53
CA PRO A 126 -7.19 11.58 4.21
C PRO A 126 -7.57 11.58 2.72
N PRO A 127 -8.76 12.09 2.34
CA PRO A 127 -9.14 12.23 0.94
C PRO A 127 -8.12 13.01 0.10
N GLN A 128 -7.46 13.99 0.71
CA GLN A 128 -6.48 14.85 0.05
C GLN A 128 -5.29 14.07 -0.50
N THR A 129 -4.85 12.99 0.17
CA THR A 129 -3.72 12.17 -0.28
C THR A 129 -3.97 11.55 -1.66
N TYR A 130 -5.21 11.18 -1.97
CA TYR A 130 -5.57 10.71 -3.31
C TYR A 130 -5.54 11.83 -4.34
N ILE A 131 -6.03 13.02 -3.99
CA ILE A 131 -6.04 14.18 -4.89
C ILE A 131 -4.61 14.61 -5.22
N ASP A 132 -3.74 14.71 -4.22
CA ASP A 132 -2.34 15.07 -4.41
C ASP A 132 -1.60 13.99 -5.21
N GLY A 133 -1.85 12.71 -4.92
CA GLY A 133 -1.29 11.61 -5.69
C GLY A 133 -1.72 11.62 -7.16
N CYS A 134 -2.98 11.93 -7.43
CA CYS A 134 -3.46 12.15 -8.80
C CYS A 134 -2.75 13.34 -9.47
N ASN A 135 -2.53 14.44 -8.76
CA ASN A 135 -1.83 15.60 -9.30
C ASN A 135 -0.36 15.28 -9.65
N GLU A 136 0.36 14.58 -8.76
CA GLU A 136 1.75 14.13 -8.99
C GLU A 136 1.87 13.21 -10.23
N LEU A 137 0.82 12.43 -10.51
CA LEU A 137 0.77 11.52 -11.68
C LEU A 137 0.10 12.15 -12.91
N GLY A 138 -0.31 13.42 -12.87
CA GLY A 138 -1.02 14.08 -13.98
C GLY A 138 -2.38 13.46 -14.29
N ILE A 139 -3.05 12.83 -13.32
CA ILE A 139 -4.37 12.22 -13.45
C ILE A 139 -5.44 13.25 -13.07
N ALA A 140 -6.15 13.79 -14.05
CA ALA A 140 -7.16 14.82 -13.84
C ALA A 140 -8.52 14.50 -14.47
N GLY A 141 -9.57 15.18 -14.00
CA GLY A 141 -10.91 15.14 -14.59
C GLY A 141 -11.50 13.73 -14.67
N ARG A 142 -11.92 13.31 -15.87
CA ARG A 142 -12.51 11.97 -16.09
C ARG A 142 -11.52 10.83 -15.82
N ARG A 143 -10.22 11.05 -16.04
CA ARG A 143 -9.17 10.03 -15.80
C ARG A 143 -9.14 9.55 -14.35
N MET A 144 -9.53 10.40 -13.39
CA MET A 144 -9.62 10.02 -11.97
C MET A 144 -10.65 8.90 -11.70
N ARG A 145 -11.51 8.55 -12.67
CA ARG A 145 -12.45 7.42 -12.57
C ARG A 145 -11.98 6.16 -13.31
N GLU A 146 -10.87 6.28 -14.04
CA GLU A 146 -10.37 5.27 -14.97
C GLU A 146 -9.02 4.74 -14.52
N VAL A 147 -8.18 5.62 -14.01
CA VAL A 147 -6.80 5.36 -13.57
C VAL A 147 -6.63 5.85 -12.13
N PHE A 148 -5.94 5.07 -11.30
CA PHE A 148 -5.83 5.25 -9.86
C PHE A 148 -4.37 5.07 -9.42
N PRO A 149 -3.83 5.94 -8.55
CA PRO A 149 -2.52 5.72 -7.94
C PRO A 149 -2.51 4.41 -7.13
N SER A 150 -1.48 3.58 -7.24
CA SER A 150 -1.40 2.31 -6.50
C SER A 150 -1.22 2.49 -5.00
N THR A 151 -1.55 1.46 -4.22
CA THR A 151 -1.22 1.45 -2.78
C THR A 151 0.27 1.59 -2.55
N GLY A 152 1.10 1.03 -3.44
CA GLY A 152 2.56 1.18 -3.41
C GLY A 152 2.99 2.64 -3.53
N PHE A 153 2.51 3.33 -4.58
CA PHE A 153 2.77 4.75 -4.79
C PHE A 153 2.32 5.61 -3.60
N LEU A 154 1.08 5.40 -3.13
CA LEU A 154 0.54 6.15 -2.00
C LEU A 154 1.32 5.89 -0.70
N GLY A 155 1.80 4.66 -0.49
CA GLY A 155 2.64 4.29 0.64
C GLY A 155 4.03 4.95 0.62
N ILE A 156 4.65 5.04 -0.56
CA ILE A 156 5.91 5.78 -0.73
C ILE A 156 5.68 7.27 -0.43
N GLY A 157 4.62 7.86 -1.00
CA GLY A 157 4.25 9.25 -0.72
C GLY A 157 4.01 9.53 0.77
N TYR A 158 3.24 8.67 1.44
CA TYR A 158 3.00 8.75 2.88
C TYR A 158 4.31 8.70 3.67
N THR A 159 5.21 7.78 3.32
CA THR A 159 6.49 7.59 4.02
C THR A 159 7.36 8.84 3.87
N LEU A 160 7.47 9.39 2.66
CA LEU A 160 8.25 10.60 2.38
C LEU A 160 7.69 11.87 3.05
N ALA A 161 6.38 11.92 3.29
CA ALA A 161 5.74 13.02 4.02
C ALA A 161 5.90 12.88 5.54
N THR A 162 5.99 11.64 6.04
CA THR A 162 6.06 11.36 7.48
C THR A 162 7.49 11.35 8.01
N PHE A 163 8.45 10.93 7.18
CA PHE A 163 9.84 10.71 7.58
C PHE A 163 10.77 11.73 6.95
N PRO A 164 11.24 12.74 7.71
CA PRO A 164 12.10 13.79 7.17
C PRO A 164 13.47 13.23 6.79
N VAL A 165 14.01 13.70 5.66
CA VAL A 165 15.28 13.23 5.07
C VAL A 165 16.50 13.45 5.99
N SER A 166 16.41 14.43 6.90
CA SER A 166 17.43 14.71 7.92
C SER A 166 17.57 13.59 8.94
N GLU A 167 16.52 12.80 9.16
CA GLU A 167 16.47 11.76 10.18
C GLU A 167 16.36 10.36 9.59
N TRP A 168 15.81 10.23 8.37
CA TRP A 168 15.48 8.95 7.77
C TRP A 168 16.14 8.73 6.41
N ASP A 169 16.57 7.49 6.19
CA ASP A 169 16.92 6.93 4.89
C ASP A 169 15.78 6.00 4.44
N VAL A 170 15.11 6.35 3.35
CA VAL A 170 13.98 5.59 2.81
C VAL A 170 14.46 4.69 1.69
N LYS A 171 14.25 3.38 1.84
CA LYS A 171 14.68 2.37 0.88
C LYS A 171 13.48 1.62 0.30
N LEU A 172 13.58 1.23 -0.97
CA LEU A 172 12.56 0.49 -1.69
C LEU A 172 13.08 -0.88 -2.14
N CYS A 173 12.26 -1.91 -2.07
CA CYS A 173 12.50 -3.19 -2.74
C CYS A 173 11.17 -3.85 -3.16
N GLY A 174 11.23 -4.82 -4.09
CA GLY A 174 10.04 -5.57 -4.50
C GLY A 174 9.02 -4.76 -5.33
N PHE A 175 9.43 -3.75 -6.08
CA PHE A 175 8.53 -2.99 -6.95
C PHE A 175 8.70 -3.39 -8.43
N GLY A 176 7.65 -3.97 -9.02
CA GLY A 176 7.65 -4.46 -10.41
C GLY A 176 6.91 -3.57 -11.42
N TRP A 177 6.19 -2.53 -10.98
CA TRP A 177 5.39 -1.63 -11.84
C TRP A 177 4.36 -2.36 -12.72
N GLU A 178 3.74 -3.40 -12.16
CA GLU A 178 2.75 -4.23 -12.84
C GLU A 178 1.66 -4.68 -11.85
N GLY A 179 0.53 -5.16 -12.37
CA GLY A 179 -0.60 -5.64 -11.57
C GLY A 179 -1.94 -5.15 -12.09
N TRP A 180 -2.74 -4.48 -11.25
CA TRP A 180 -4.08 -4.02 -11.66
C TRP A 180 -3.99 -3.01 -12.79
N LYS A 181 -4.64 -3.32 -13.92
CA LYS A 181 -4.61 -2.53 -15.17
C LYS A 181 -5.11 -1.09 -15.09
N ARG A 182 -5.66 -0.67 -13.94
CA ARG A 182 -6.13 0.70 -13.71
C ARG A 182 -5.12 1.52 -12.91
N HIS A 183 -3.91 1.02 -12.68
CA HIS A 183 -2.81 1.81 -12.15
C HIS A 183 -2.02 2.48 -13.28
N ASP A 184 -1.49 3.67 -13.00
CA ASP A 184 -0.64 4.40 -13.95
C ASP A 184 0.83 4.00 -13.75
N TRP A 185 1.14 2.73 -14.02
CA TRP A 185 2.44 2.14 -13.68
C TRP A 185 3.63 2.90 -14.26
N GLN A 186 3.47 3.43 -15.48
CA GLN A 186 4.52 4.19 -16.14
C GLN A 186 4.82 5.49 -15.40
N ASN A 187 3.79 6.26 -15.04
CA ASN A 187 3.98 7.52 -14.31
C ASN A 187 4.39 7.28 -12.85
N GLU A 188 3.91 6.22 -12.21
CA GLU A 188 4.36 5.83 -10.87
C GLU A 188 5.86 5.49 -10.85
N ARG A 189 6.31 4.72 -11.84
CA ARG A 189 7.74 4.40 -12.01
C ARG A 189 8.57 5.66 -12.23
N ALA A 190 8.17 6.51 -13.18
CA ALA A 190 8.88 7.75 -13.48
C ALA A 190 8.96 8.68 -12.26
N TRP A 191 7.87 8.75 -11.48
CA TRP A 191 7.83 9.50 -10.23
C TRP A 191 8.83 8.96 -9.20
N VAL A 192 8.91 7.65 -9.01
CA VAL A 192 9.90 7.04 -8.10
C VAL A 192 11.33 7.25 -8.59
N GLU A 193 11.58 7.08 -9.88
CA GLU A 193 12.89 7.36 -10.48
C GLU A 193 13.33 8.81 -10.24
N SER A 194 12.40 9.77 -10.32
CA SER A 194 12.65 11.17 -9.93
C SER A 194 12.99 11.32 -8.44
N LYS A 195 12.32 10.59 -7.54
CA LYS A 195 12.65 10.64 -6.11
C LYS A 195 14.02 10.03 -5.82
N ILE A 196 14.44 9.01 -6.58
CA ILE A 196 15.79 8.44 -6.49
C ILE A 196 16.83 9.43 -6.97
N ALA A 197 16.63 10.03 -8.14
CA ALA A 197 17.55 11.02 -8.70
C ALA A 197 17.78 12.22 -7.76
N ASN A 198 16.75 12.60 -7.01
CA ASN A 198 16.80 13.69 -6.03
C ASN A 198 17.23 13.23 -4.62
N GLY A 199 17.73 12.00 -4.46
CA GLY A 199 18.24 11.49 -3.19
C GLY A 199 17.19 11.32 -2.09
N ARG A 200 15.89 11.29 -2.44
CA ARG A 200 14.78 11.16 -1.50
C ARG A 200 14.50 9.71 -1.12
N VAL A 201 14.78 8.77 -2.02
CA VAL A 201 14.68 7.32 -1.80
C VAL A 201 15.85 6.61 -2.46
N THR A 202 16.19 5.40 -2.00
CA THR A 202 17.20 4.55 -2.64
C THR A 202 16.65 3.14 -2.90
N TRP A 203 17.16 2.48 -3.94
CA TRP A 203 16.87 1.06 -4.14
C TRP A 203 17.69 0.22 -3.16
N LEU A 204 17.02 -0.75 -2.55
CA LEU A 204 17.65 -1.84 -1.84
C LEU A 204 17.85 -2.96 -2.87
N THR A 205 18.96 -2.85 -3.61
CA THR A 205 19.42 -3.84 -4.59
C THR A 205 20.10 -4.99 -3.91
#